data_AF-A0A8J4PPA6-F1
#
_entry.id   AF-A0A8J4PPA6-F1
#
_cell.length_a   1.000
_cell.length_b   1.000
_cell.length_c   1.000
_cell.angle_alpha   90.00
_cell.angle_beta   90.00
_cell.angle_gamma   90.00
#
_symmetry.space_group_name_H-M   'P 1'
#
loop_
_entity.id
_entity.type
_entity.pdbx_description
1 polymer ?
#
loop_
_entity_poly.entity_id
_entity_poly.type
_entity_poly.pdbx_seq_one_letter_code
_entity_poly.pdbx_strand_id
1 'polypeptide(L)'
;MIDKINSIPLHQVYSALGIFSSICFGVQYLPQMYLNYQRRSVQGFSATGIIIKLIGASFLLINSWLIGESLPVVFYGLINVIQHTIFMFQFSIYDPAKATKYLPWVMFPIIPYLIGYRYPQTMYFTNSIKPITQVLSHLPQVILCYRSKSTLGVSLPSQYLNLFGGVAGVLMCIGIPPVSRITYFIYAFSVVQAISLFLIYFYYDIIQFKKNNKSSSNFGV
;
A
#
# COMPACT_ATOMS: atom_id res chain seq x y z
N MET A 1 -20.81 23.98 28.17
CA MET A 1 -21.63 22.76 27.99
C MET A 1 -22.11 22.62 26.54
N ILE A 2 -22.49 23.71 25.88
CA ILE A 2 -22.83 23.76 24.44
C ILE A 2 -21.65 23.34 23.53
N ASP A 3 -20.41 23.71 23.87
CA ASP A 3 -19.21 23.31 23.10
C ASP A 3 -18.92 21.80 23.15
N LYS A 4 -19.32 21.12 24.23
CA LYS A 4 -19.21 19.65 24.33
C LYS A 4 -20.26 18.94 23.47
N ILE A 5 -21.44 19.54 23.30
CA ILE A 5 -22.53 18.95 22.52
C ILE A 5 -22.21 19.06 21.01
N ASN A 6 -21.57 20.15 20.57
CA ASN A 6 -21.11 20.30 19.18
C ASN A 6 -19.83 19.51 18.85
N SER A 7 -19.03 19.10 19.86
CA SER A 7 -17.80 18.33 19.64
C SER A 7 -18.02 16.81 19.55
N ILE A 8 -19.08 16.28 20.18
CA ILE A 8 -19.47 14.85 20.08
C ILE A 8 -19.77 14.42 18.61
N PRO A 9 -20.60 15.12 17.81
CA PRO A 9 -20.84 14.73 16.43
C PRO A 9 -19.58 14.82 15.58
N LEU A 10 -18.72 15.82 15.83
CA LEU A 10 -17.46 15.97 15.10
C LEU A 10 -16.47 14.85 15.41
N HIS A 11 -16.34 14.44 16.67
CA HIS A 11 -15.53 13.28 17.07
C HIS A 11 -16.01 11.98 16.41
N GLN A 12 -17.32 11.77 16.30
CA GLN A 12 -17.91 10.62 15.60
C GLN A 12 -17.57 10.64 14.10
N VAL A 13 -17.61 11.81 13.45
CA VAL A 13 -17.20 11.97 12.05
C VAL A 13 -15.74 11.58 11.86
N TYR A 14 -14.82 12.06 12.71
CA TYR A 14 -13.41 11.68 12.62
C TYR A 14 -13.17 10.18 12.87
N SER A 15 -13.91 9.59 13.79
CA SER A 15 -13.85 8.14 14.04
C SER A 15 -14.33 7.35 12.81
N ALA A 16 -15.41 7.79 12.16
CA ALA A 16 -15.92 7.18 10.93
C ALA A 16 -14.91 7.29 9.79
N LEU A 17 -14.21 8.42 9.65
CA LEU A 17 -13.12 8.59 8.68
C LEU A 17 -11.96 7.61 8.94
N GLY A 18 -11.63 7.34 10.20
CA GLY A 18 -10.63 6.34 10.58
C GLY A 18 -11.03 4.91 10.20
N ILE A 19 -12.29 4.54 10.43
CA ILE A 19 -12.84 3.24 10.01
C ILE A 19 -12.82 3.12 8.48
N PHE A 20 -13.30 4.15 7.77
CA PHE A 20 -13.29 4.19 6.32
C PHE A 20 -11.86 4.06 5.76
N SER A 21 -10.90 4.81 6.32
CA SER A 21 -9.48 4.70 5.97
C SER A 21 -8.96 3.26 6.13
N SER A 22 -9.28 2.64 7.27
CA SER A 22 -8.87 1.26 7.57
C SER A 22 -9.47 0.26 6.58
N ILE A 23 -10.73 0.41 6.20
CA ILE A 23 -11.39 -0.42 5.18
C ILE A 23 -10.69 -0.24 3.83
N CYS A 24 -10.47 0.99 3.38
CA CYS A 24 -9.79 1.29 2.12
C CYS A 24 -8.44 0.59 2.03
N PHE A 25 -7.59 0.69 3.05
CA PHE A 25 -6.30 0.00 3.08
C PHE A 25 -6.43 -1.53 3.17
N GLY A 26 -7.44 -2.03 3.89
CA GLY A 26 -7.72 -3.47 4.01
C GLY A 26 -8.10 -4.12 2.69
N VAL A 27 -8.80 -3.40 1.79
CA VAL A 27 -9.21 -3.92 0.48
C VAL A 27 -8.39 -3.38 -0.69
N GLN A 28 -7.48 -2.42 -0.45
CA GLN A 28 -6.71 -1.67 -1.46
C GLN A 28 -6.12 -2.53 -2.56
N TYR A 29 -5.57 -3.70 -2.22
CA TYR A 29 -4.85 -4.52 -3.18
C TYR A 29 -5.71 -5.55 -3.92
N LEU A 30 -6.98 -5.74 -3.53
CA LEU A 30 -7.88 -6.66 -4.23
C LEU A 30 -8.01 -6.34 -5.73
N PRO A 31 -8.15 -5.07 -6.16
CA PRO A 31 -8.21 -4.75 -7.58
C PRO A 31 -6.92 -5.06 -8.34
N GLN A 32 -5.75 -4.98 -7.69
CA GLN A 32 -4.48 -5.35 -8.31
C GLN A 32 -4.33 -6.87 -8.41
N MET A 33 -4.73 -7.60 -7.38
CA MET A 33 -4.74 -9.06 -7.40
C MET A 33 -5.64 -9.57 -8.53
N TYR A 34 -6.83 -8.97 -8.66
CA TYR A 34 -7.75 -9.29 -9.75
C TYR A 34 -7.16 -8.95 -11.12
N LEU A 35 -6.53 -7.78 -11.29
CA LEU A 35 -5.87 -7.40 -12.54
C LEU A 35 -4.80 -8.43 -12.97
N ASN A 36 -3.94 -8.84 -12.04
CA ASN A 36 -2.92 -9.86 -12.32
C ASN A 36 -3.56 -11.20 -12.71
N TYR A 37 -4.63 -11.60 -12.00
CA TYR A 37 -5.38 -12.83 -12.28
C TYR A 37 -6.01 -12.80 -13.68
N GLN A 38 -6.66 -11.70 -14.03
CA GLN A 38 -7.33 -11.51 -15.33
C GLN A 38 -6.32 -11.52 -16.48
N ARG A 39 -5.18 -10.84 -16.32
CA ARG A 39 -4.14 -10.76 -17.36
C ARG A 39 -3.27 -12.00 -17.44
N ARG A 40 -3.34 -12.91 -16.45
CA ARG A 40 -2.39 -14.03 -16.27
C ARG A 40 -0.94 -13.57 -16.31
N SER A 41 -0.67 -12.35 -15.82
CA SER A 41 0.62 -11.68 -15.95
C SER A 41 0.81 -10.68 -14.81
N VAL A 42 2.06 -10.54 -14.40
CA VAL A 42 2.55 -9.56 -13.42
C VAL A 42 3.41 -8.48 -14.07
N GLN A 43 3.40 -8.40 -15.41
CA GLN A 43 4.21 -7.45 -16.15
C GLN A 43 3.76 -6.00 -15.86
N GLY A 44 4.73 -5.16 -15.47
CA GLY A 44 4.49 -3.77 -15.09
C GLY A 44 4.11 -3.58 -13.62
N PHE A 45 4.09 -4.65 -12.82
CA PHE A 45 3.92 -4.61 -11.38
C PHE A 45 5.22 -4.99 -10.66
N SER A 46 5.68 -4.15 -9.72
CA SER A 46 7.03 -4.23 -9.17
C SER A 46 7.14 -5.25 -8.04
N ALA A 47 7.71 -6.42 -8.34
CA ALA A 47 8.00 -7.45 -7.32
C ALA A 47 8.92 -6.91 -6.21
N THR A 48 9.95 -6.13 -6.55
CA THR A 48 10.85 -5.52 -5.57
C THR A 48 10.10 -4.61 -4.61
N GLY A 49 9.17 -3.79 -5.11
CA GLY A 49 8.34 -2.94 -4.25
C GLY A 49 7.51 -3.76 -3.26
N ILE A 50 6.86 -4.82 -3.75
CA ILE A 50 6.04 -5.71 -2.90
C ILE A 50 6.87 -6.46 -1.86
N ILE A 51 8.07 -6.92 -2.20
CA ILE A 51 9.00 -7.53 -1.23
C ILE A 51 9.31 -6.56 -0.09
N ILE A 52 9.66 -5.31 -0.42
CA ILE A 52 9.95 -4.28 0.61
C ILE A 52 8.71 -4.02 1.48
N LYS A 53 7.50 -4.00 0.90
CA LYS A 53 6.25 -3.86 1.68
C LYS A 53 5.99 -5.05 2.59
N LEU A 54 6.28 -6.28 2.14
CA LEU A 54 6.15 -7.49 2.95
C LEU A 54 7.09 -7.44 4.16
N ILE A 55 8.34 -6.99 3.97
CA ILE A 55 9.29 -6.77 5.07
C ILE A 55 8.69 -5.83 6.12
N GLY A 56 8.24 -4.65 5.68
CA GLY A 56 7.63 -3.66 6.58
C GLY A 56 6.38 -4.18 7.31
N ALA A 57 5.48 -4.85 6.58
CA ALA A 57 4.26 -5.43 7.14
C ALA A 57 4.57 -6.53 8.18
N SER A 58 5.60 -7.33 7.94
CA SER A 58 6.02 -8.40 8.85
C SER A 58 6.53 -7.84 10.17
N PHE A 59 7.40 -6.82 10.14
CA PHE A 59 7.86 -6.15 11.36
C PHE A 59 6.71 -5.48 12.11
N LEU A 60 5.78 -4.82 11.40
CA LEU A 60 4.61 -4.22 12.02
C LEU A 60 3.75 -5.28 12.74
N LEU A 61 3.39 -6.36 12.06
CA LEU A 61 2.56 -7.43 12.63
C LEU A 61 3.19 -8.01 13.89
N ILE A 62 4.45 -8.43 13.79
CA ILE A 62 5.10 -9.11 14.91
C ILE A 62 5.34 -8.16 16.08
N ASN A 63 5.87 -6.95 15.85
CA ASN A 63 6.15 -6.03 16.94
C ASN A 63 4.87 -5.60 17.66
N SER A 64 3.81 -5.28 16.90
CA SER A 64 2.52 -4.92 17.48
C SER A 64 1.91 -6.08 18.30
N TRP A 65 2.02 -7.31 17.80
CA TRP A 65 1.57 -8.49 18.55
C TRP A 65 2.36 -8.68 19.86
N LEU A 66 3.69 -8.65 19.81
CA LEU A 66 4.54 -8.94 20.96
C LEU A 66 4.47 -7.86 22.06
N ILE A 67 4.23 -6.60 21.68
CA ILE A 67 4.09 -5.48 22.63
C ILE A 67 2.67 -5.41 23.22
N GLY A 68 1.71 -6.17 22.68
CA GLY A 68 0.31 -6.09 23.11
C GLY A 68 -0.37 -4.81 22.64
N GLU A 69 -0.03 -4.33 21.44
CA GLU A 69 -0.68 -3.18 20.82
C GLU A 69 -2.17 -3.42 20.56
N SER A 70 -2.88 -2.33 20.26
CA SER A 70 -4.31 -2.41 19.95
C SER A 70 -4.59 -3.37 18.79
N LEU A 71 -5.64 -4.17 18.95
CA LEU A 71 -6.06 -5.19 17.99
C LEU A 71 -6.22 -4.67 16.54
N PRO A 72 -6.72 -3.44 16.28
CA PRO A 72 -6.76 -2.87 14.93
C PRO A 72 -5.37 -2.75 14.26
N VAL A 73 -4.33 -2.38 15.00
CA VAL A 73 -2.96 -2.23 14.45
C VAL A 73 -2.39 -3.60 14.09
N VAL A 74 -2.59 -4.58 14.97
CA VAL A 74 -2.20 -5.98 14.73
C VAL A 74 -2.90 -6.52 13.48
N PHE A 75 -4.22 -6.34 13.37
CA PHE A 75 -4.97 -6.78 12.19
C PHE A 75 -4.55 -6.07 10.92
N TYR A 76 -4.26 -4.78 10.98
CA TYR A 76 -3.72 -4.05 9.84
C TYR A 76 -2.37 -4.63 9.38
N GLY A 77 -1.48 -4.99 10.31
CA GLY A 77 -0.25 -5.72 10.02
C GLY A 77 -0.52 -7.07 9.34
N LEU A 78 -1.44 -7.86 9.91
CA LEU A 78 -1.81 -9.19 9.41
C LEU A 78 -2.39 -9.14 7.99
N ILE A 79 -3.35 -8.26 7.75
CA ILE A 79 -3.97 -8.07 6.43
C ILE A 79 -2.92 -7.69 5.39
N ASN A 80 -2.00 -6.78 5.73
CA ASN A 80 -0.90 -6.46 4.82
C ASN A 80 -0.01 -7.67 4.54
N VAL A 81 0.40 -8.44 5.56
CA VAL A 81 1.21 -9.65 5.33
C VAL A 81 0.49 -10.63 4.39
N ILE A 82 -0.81 -10.85 4.58
CA ILE A 82 -1.64 -11.69 3.69
C ILE A 82 -1.65 -11.13 2.27
N GLN A 83 -1.94 -9.85 2.09
CA GLN A 83 -2.01 -9.22 0.77
C GLN A 83 -0.68 -9.35 -0.01
N HIS A 84 0.46 -9.09 0.65
CA HIS A 84 1.76 -9.18 0.00
C HIS A 84 2.20 -10.63 -0.22
N THR A 85 1.78 -11.56 0.63
CA THR A 85 1.98 -13.01 0.43
C THR A 85 1.22 -13.51 -0.80
N ILE A 86 -0.03 -13.08 -1.00
CA ILE A 86 -0.79 -13.39 -2.23
C ILE A 86 -0.01 -12.92 -3.47
N PHE A 87 0.61 -11.74 -3.42
CA PHE A 87 1.45 -11.29 -4.52
C PHE A 87 2.70 -12.14 -4.72
N MET A 88 3.34 -12.66 -3.67
CA MET A 88 4.47 -13.60 -3.83
C MET A 88 4.05 -14.85 -4.60
N PHE A 89 2.85 -15.37 -4.35
CA PHE A 89 2.28 -16.46 -5.13
C PHE A 89 1.98 -16.04 -6.57
N GLN A 90 1.34 -14.87 -6.79
CA GLN A 90 1.06 -14.39 -8.15
C GLN A 90 2.33 -14.18 -8.98
N PHE A 91 3.39 -13.60 -8.40
CA PHE A 91 4.68 -13.46 -9.10
C PHE A 91 5.28 -14.82 -9.44
N SER A 92 5.15 -15.81 -8.56
CA SER A 92 5.68 -17.16 -8.79
C SER A 92 4.90 -17.93 -9.85
N ILE A 93 3.57 -17.77 -9.90
CA ILE A 93 2.70 -18.44 -10.87
C ILE A 93 2.86 -17.81 -12.27
N TYR A 94 2.95 -16.48 -12.35
CA TYR A 94 2.95 -15.75 -13.62
C TYR A 94 4.36 -15.40 -14.16
N ASP A 95 5.42 -15.63 -13.39
CA ASP A 95 6.84 -15.56 -13.82
C ASP A 95 7.60 -16.79 -13.26
N PRO A 96 7.26 -18.02 -13.71
CA PRO A 96 7.73 -19.27 -13.09
C PRO A 96 9.25 -19.44 -13.16
N ALA A 97 9.90 -18.87 -14.17
CA ALA A 97 11.36 -18.85 -14.30
C ALA A 97 12.06 -18.16 -13.11
N LYS A 98 11.35 -17.28 -12.39
CA LYS A 98 11.85 -16.60 -11.19
C LYS A 98 11.09 -16.99 -9.92
N ALA A 99 10.29 -18.05 -9.93
CA ALA A 99 9.50 -18.47 -8.76
C ALA A 99 10.37 -18.69 -7.51
N THR A 100 11.56 -19.29 -7.67
CA THR A 100 12.54 -19.50 -6.59
C THR A 100 13.04 -18.20 -5.97
N LYS A 101 12.92 -17.07 -6.66
CA LYS A 101 13.24 -15.73 -6.13
C LYS A 101 12.12 -15.16 -5.24
N TYR A 102 10.87 -15.53 -5.49
CA TYR A 102 9.70 -14.90 -4.84
C TYR A 102 9.16 -15.74 -3.67
N LEU A 103 8.99 -17.06 -3.84
CA LEU A 103 8.40 -17.93 -2.81
C LEU A 103 9.10 -17.89 -1.44
N PRO A 104 10.44 -17.82 -1.33
CA PRO A 104 11.10 -17.77 -0.02
C PRO A 104 10.66 -16.59 0.87
N TRP A 105 10.22 -15.48 0.26
CA TRP A 105 9.76 -14.30 1.00
C TRP A 105 8.49 -14.55 1.81
N VAL A 106 7.70 -15.57 1.50
CA VAL A 106 6.51 -15.95 2.30
C VAL A 106 6.90 -16.32 3.74
N MET A 107 8.12 -16.83 3.93
CA MET A 107 8.66 -17.19 5.26
C MET A 107 9.27 -15.99 6.01
N PHE A 108 9.36 -14.82 5.37
CA PHE A 108 9.97 -13.64 5.98
C PHE A 108 9.38 -13.26 7.36
N PRO A 109 8.06 -13.37 7.64
CA PRO A 109 7.51 -13.06 8.97
C PRO A 109 8.14 -13.83 10.14
N ILE A 110 8.79 -14.96 9.89
CA ILE A 110 9.52 -15.72 10.92
C ILE A 110 10.73 -14.93 11.44
N ILE A 111 11.41 -14.16 10.59
CA ILE A 111 12.58 -13.37 10.97
C ILE A 111 12.25 -12.33 12.06
N PRO A 112 11.31 -11.40 11.87
CA PRO A 112 10.95 -10.46 12.93
C PRO A 112 10.40 -11.18 14.16
N TYR A 113 9.70 -12.33 14.01
CA TYR A 113 9.26 -13.13 15.15
C TYR A 113 10.43 -13.62 16.00
N LEU A 114 11.43 -14.25 15.38
CA LEU A 114 12.62 -14.72 16.09
C LEU A 114 13.41 -13.57 16.72
N ILE A 115 13.58 -12.45 16.00
CA ILE A 115 14.28 -11.26 16.52
C ILE A 115 13.52 -10.66 17.71
N GLY A 116 12.22 -10.41 17.57
CA GLY A 116 11.41 -9.77 18.60
C GLY A 116 11.23 -10.64 19.84
N TYR A 117 11.08 -11.95 19.67
CA TYR A 117 10.96 -12.89 20.78
C TYR A 117 12.30 -13.06 21.53
N ARG A 118 13.42 -13.18 20.80
CA ARG A 118 14.74 -13.42 21.41
C ARG A 118 15.38 -12.14 21.97
N TYR A 119 15.15 -11.00 21.32
CA TYR A 119 15.76 -9.70 21.62
C TYR A 119 14.71 -8.57 21.63
N PRO A 120 13.79 -8.54 22.61
CA PRO A 120 12.69 -7.57 22.66
C PRO A 120 13.13 -6.09 22.61
N GLN A 121 14.31 -5.78 23.16
CA GLN A 121 14.89 -4.44 23.16
C GLN A 121 15.10 -3.85 21.75
N THR A 122 15.22 -4.71 20.72
CA THR A 122 15.37 -4.27 19.33
C THR A 122 14.11 -3.61 18.78
N MET A 123 12.93 -3.86 19.39
CA MET A 123 11.65 -3.31 18.93
C MET A 123 11.60 -1.78 18.97
N TYR A 124 12.38 -1.14 19.84
CA TYR A 124 12.57 0.31 19.81
C TYR A 124 13.03 0.82 18.44
N PHE A 125 13.93 0.08 17.79
CA PHE A 125 14.45 0.42 16.46
C PHE A 125 13.60 -0.20 15.34
N THR A 126 13.21 -1.47 15.47
CA THR A 126 12.54 -2.19 14.38
C THR A 126 11.12 -1.69 14.10
N ASN A 127 10.47 -0.99 15.06
CA ASN A 127 9.21 -0.26 14.82
C ASN A 127 9.34 0.81 13.72
N SER A 128 10.54 1.33 13.47
CA SER A 128 10.80 2.30 12.39
C SER A 128 10.87 1.65 11.00
N ILE A 129 10.97 0.31 10.90
CA ILE A 129 11.11 -0.37 9.61
C ILE A 129 9.87 -0.20 8.74
N LYS A 130 8.66 -0.30 9.32
CA LYS A 130 7.41 -0.13 8.56
C LYS A 130 7.30 1.24 7.87
N PRO A 131 7.47 2.39 8.55
CA PRO A 131 7.41 3.69 7.88
C PRO A 131 8.52 3.87 6.85
N ILE A 132 9.75 3.39 7.12
CA ILE A 132 10.87 3.49 6.17
C ILE A 132 10.57 2.69 4.90
N THR A 133 10.18 1.42 5.05
CA THR A 133 9.85 0.54 3.92
C THR A 133 8.65 1.03 3.12
N GLN A 134 7.69 1.71 3.76
CA GLN A 134 6.58 2.36 3.04
C GLN A 134 7.09 3.40 2.05
N VAL A 135 8.10 4.20 2.42
CA VAL A 135 8.74 5.16 1.51
C VAL A 135 9.52 4.44 0.41
N LEU A 136 10.42 3.53 0.80
CA LEU A 136 11.33 2.86 -0.13
C LEU A 136 10.59 1.98 -1.15
N SER A 137 9.54 1.29 -0.75
CA SER A 137 8.79 0.35 -1.60
C SER A 137 8.06 1.01 -2.77
N HIS A 138 7.83 2.32 -2.72
CA HIS A 138 7.14 3.04 -3.78
C HIS A 138 8.04 3.32 -5.00
N LEU A 139 9.31 3.60 -4.74
CA LEU A 139 10.27 3.98 -5.78
C LEU A 139 10.38 2.92 -6.89
N PRO A 140 10.49 1.60 -6.59
CA PRO A 140 10.53 0.58 -7.62
C PRO A 140 9.33 0.59 -8.58
N GLN A 141 8.12 0.89 -8.09
CA GLN A 141 6.93 0.93 -8.94
C GLN A 141 6.91 2.19 -9.82
N VAL A 142 7.24 3.36 -9.25
CA VAL A 142 7.34 4.61 -10.00
C VAL A 142 8.39 4.51 -11.10
N ILE A 143 9.58 3.99 -10.79
CA ILE A 143 10.66 3.79 -11.74
C ILE A 143 10.23 2.83 -12.86
N LEU A 144 9.55 1.74 -12.50
CA LEU A 144 9.04 0.77 -13.49
C LEU A 144 8.07 1.46 -14.47
N CYS A 145 7.06 2.17 -13.97
CA CYS A 145 6.09 2.87 -14.82
C CYS A 145 6.74 3.98 -15.66
N TYR A 146 7.70 4.71 -15.09
CA TYR A 146 8.42 5.76 -15.81
C TYR A 146 9.29 5.21 -16.95
N ARG A 147 9.92 4.05 -16.74
CA ARG A 147 10.73 3.36 -17.76
C ARG A 147 9.87 2.70 -18.82
N SER A 148 8.75 2.08 -18.44
CA SER A 148 7.81 1.48 -19.39
C SER A 148 6.94 2.51 -20.11
N LYS A 149 6.99 3.79 -19.70
CA LYS A 149 6.16 4.87 -20.24
C LYS A 149 4.68 4.49 -20.23
N SER A 150 4.25 3.79 -19.17
CA SER A 150 2.87 3.32 -19.04
C SER A 150 2.57 2.86 -17.62
N THR A 151 1.29 2.91 -17.22
CA THR A 151 0.78 2.38 -15.95
C THR A 151 -0.09 1.13 -16.12
N LEU A 152 -0.14 0.51 -17.30
CA LEU A 152 -1.00 -0.66 -17.56
C LEU A 152 -0.78 -1.86 -16.60
N GLY A 153 0.40 -1.96 -16.00
CA GLY A 153 0.72 -2.96 -14.96
C GLY A 153 0.14 -2.68 -13.57
N VAL A 154 -0.42 -1.50 -13.36
CA VAL A 154 -0.92 -1.02 -12.07
C VAL A 154 -2.43 -0.80 -12.14
N SER A 155 -3.14 -1.29 -11.14
CA SER A 155 -4.58 -1.11 -10.99
C SER A 155 -4.89 0.30 -10.48
N LEU A 156 -5.51 1.13 -11.32
CA LEU A 156 -6.01 2.46 -10.92
C LEU A 156 -7.04 2.39 -9.79
N PRO A 157 -8.00 1.45 -9.74
CA PRO A 157 -8.87 1.27 -8.58
C PRO A 157 -8.10 1.07 -7.26
N SER A 158 -6.98 0.35 -7.30
CA SER A 158 -6.09 0.22 -6.13
C SER A 158 -5.50 1.57 -5.71
N GLN A 159 -5.15 2.43 -6.68
CA GLN A 159 -4.65 3.78 -6.40
C GLN A 159 -5.74 4.71 -5.87
N TYR A 160 -7.00 4.57 -6.30
CA TYR A 160 -8.12 5.32 -5.72
C TYR A 160 -8.35 4.93 -4.26
N LEU A 161 -8.32 3.63 -3.93
CA LEU A 161 -8.44 3.17 -2.54
C LEU A 161 -7.29 3.69 -1.67
N ASN A 162 -6.07 3.69 -2.20
CA ASN A 162 -4.89 4.26 -1.53
C ASN A 162 -5.05 5.78 -1.29
N LEU A 163 -5.54 6.51 -2.29
CA LEU A 163 -5.79 7.95 -2.21
C LEU A 163 -6.86 8.28 -1.17
N PHE A 164 -8.04 7.66 -1.27
CA PHE A 164 -9.16 7.92 -0.37
C PHE A 164 -8.85 7.48 1.06
N GLY A 165 -8.21 6.32 1.23
CA GLY A 165 -7.73 5.86 2.52
C GLY A 165 -6.73 6.82 3.15
N GLY A 166 -5.78 7.32 2.35
CA GLY A 166 -4.80 8.32 2.79
C GLY A 166 -5.44 9.65 3.19
N VAL A 167 -6.31 10.22 2.36
CA VAL A 167 -7.02 11.48 2.65
C VAL A 167 -7.88 11.34 3.91
N ALA A 168 -8.69 10.30 4.01
CA ALA A 168 -9.51 10.05 5.18
C ALA A 168 -8.67 9.86 6.45
N GLY A 169 -7.51 9.19 6.35
CA GLY A 169 -6.57 9.02 7.45
C GLY A 169 -5.93 10.33 7.90
N VAL A 170 -5.53 11.21 6.98
CA VAL A 170 -5.05 12.56 7.32
C VAL A 170 -6.14 13.37 8.04
N LEU A 171 -7.37 13.35 7.51
CA LEU A 171 -8.50 14.07 8.12
C LEU A 171 -8.85 13.54 9.50
N MET A 172 -8.84 12.21 9.69
CA MET A 172 -8.98 11.58 11.01
C MET A 172 -7.91 12.09 11.96
N CYS A 173 -6.63 12.09 11.56
CA CYS A 173 -5.53 12.54 12.43
C CYS A 173 -5.62 14.03 12.80
N ILE A 174 -6.23 14.89 11.97
CA ILE A 174 -6.46 16.29 12.32
C ILE A 174 -7.45 16.41 13.49
N GLY A 175 -8.49 15.57 13.49
CA GLY A 175 -9.55 15.61 14.50
C GLY A 175 -9.30 14.77 15.75
N ILE A 176 -8.63 13.63 15.59
CA ILE A 176 -8.22 12.72 16.66
C ILE A 176 -6.70 12.54 16.52
N PRO A 177 -5.89 13.38 17.17
CA PRO A 177 -4.44 13.35 17.04
C PRO A 177 -3.87 11.99 17.46
N PRO A 178 -3.07 11.32 16.60
CA PRO A 178 -2.40 10.08 16.94
C PRO A 178 -1.28 10.33 17.95
N VAL A 179 -0.95 9.28 18.73
CA VAL A 179 0.16 9.30 19.69
C VAL A 179 1.51 9.58 18.99
N SER A 180 1.70 9.02 17.79
CA SER A 180 2.92 9.22 17.00
C SER A 180 2.69 10.22 15.87
N ARG A 181 3.55 11.25 15.79
CA ARG A 181 3.55 12.22 14.67
C ARG A 181 3.87 11.57 13.33
N ILE A 182 4.56 10.42 13.32
CA ILE A 182 4.87 9.65 12.10
C ILE A 182 3.58 9.17 11.41
N THR A 183 2.49 8.96 12.15
CA THR A 183 1.21 8.53 11.60
C THR A 183 0.65 9.55 10.59
N TYR A 184 0.79 10.86 10.84
CA TYR A 184 0.42 11.88 9.86
C TYR A 184 1.20 11.71 8.55
N PHE A 185 2.52 11.52 8.67
CA PHE A 185 3.39 11.31 7.52
C PHE A 185 3.02 10.06 6.73
N ILE A 186 2.67 8.95 7.40
CA ILE A 186 2.25 7.71 6.74
C ILE A 186 1.01 7.92 5.86
N TYR A 187 -0.03 8.58 6.37
CA TYR A 187 -1.24 8.83 5.59
C TYR A 187 -1.01 9.85 4.47
N ALA A 188 -0.29 10.95 4.76
CA ALA A 188 0.07 11.94 3.75
C ALA A 188 0.93 11.32 2.63
N PHE A 189 1.87 10.44 2.98
CA PHE A 189 2.70 9.76 2.01
C PHE A 189 1.89 8.80 1.14
N SER A 190 0.86 8.15 1.69
CA SER A 190 -0.07 7.29 0.90
C SER A 190 -0.80 8.11 -0.17
N VAL A 191 -1.20 9.34 0.15
CA VAL A 191 -1.76 10.30 -0.82
C VAL A 191 -0.73 10.63 -1.91
N VAL A 192 0.51 10.95 -1.54
CA VAL A 192 1.59 11.23 -2.49
C VAL A 192 1.86 10.03 -3.41
N GLN A 193 1.87 8.80 -2.87
CA GLN A 193 2.05 7.59 -3.64
C GLN A 193 0.98 7.45 -4.73
N ALA A 194 -0.30 7.60 -4.37
CA ALA A 194 -1.39 7.51 -5.32
C ALA A 194 -1.33 8.61 -6.38
N ILE A 195 -1.13 9.88 -5.97
CA ILE A 195 -1.02 11.02 -6.88
C ILE A 195 0.12 10.81 -7.88
N SER A 196 1.28 10.35 -7.42
CA SER A 196 2.43 10.13 -8.31
C SER A 196 2.12 9.13 -9.44
N LEU A 197 1.35 8.08 -9.17
CA LEU A 197 0.96 7.10 -10.18
C LEU A 197 -0.15 7.65 -11.09
N PHE A 198 -1.08 8.43 -10.57
CA PHE A 198 -2.06 9.15 -11.39
C PHE A 198 -1.38 10.13 -12.35
N LEU A 199 -0.37 10.89 -11.90
CA LEU A 199 0.38 11.80 -12.77
C LEU A 199 1.05 11.06 -13.93
N ILE A 200 1.67 9.90 -13.66
CA ILE A 200 2.27 9.06 -14.71
C ILE A 200 1.20 8.55 -15.67
N TYR A 201 0.03 8.12 -15.17
CA TYR A 201 -1.10 7.69 -15.98
C TYR A 201 -1.60 8.83 -16.91
N PHE A 202 -1.86 10.02 -16.36
CA PHE A 202 -2.31 11.17 -17.14
C PHE A 202 -1.27 11.60 -18.19
N TYR A 203 0.01 11.55 -17.84
CA TYR A 203 1.09 11.97 -18.72
C TYR A 203 1.36 10.96 -19.85
N TYR A 204 1.43 9.67 -19.55
CA TYR A 204 1.81 8.68 -20.55
C TYR A 204 0.61 8.00 -21.22
N ASP A 205 -0.33 7.48 -20.45
CA ASP A 205 -1.38 6.60 -20.99
C ASP A 205 -2.47 7.41 -21.71
N ILE A 206 -2.93 8.53 -21.12
CA ILE A 206 -3.96 9.37 -21.77
C ILE A 206 -3.41 10.09 -23.01
N ILE A 207 -2.17 10.58 -22.96
CA ILE A 207 -1.55 11.24 -24.13
C ILE A 207 -1.35 10.23 -25.26
N GLN A 208 -0.88 9.01 -24.95
CA GLN A 208 -0.75 7.95 -25.96
C GLN A 208 -2.10 7.55 -26.56
N PHE A 209 -3.13 7.40 -25.73
CA PHE A 209 -4.49 7.09 -26.20
C PHE A 209 -5.00 8.16 -27.20
N LYS A 210 -4.80 9.45 -26.87
CA LYS A 210 -5.16 10.55 -27.78
C LYS A 210 -4.38 10.51 -29.10
N LYS A 211 -3.07 10.21 -29.05
CA LYS A 211 -2.23 10.08 -30.26
C LYS A 211 -2.70 8.93 -31.14
N ASN A 212 -2.98 7.77 -30.56
CA ASN A 212 -3.42 6.58 -31.29
C ASN A 212 -4.76 6.82 -31.97
N ASN A 213 -5.75 7.40 -31.27
CA ASN A 213 -7.06 7.71 -31.87
C ASN A 213 -6.97 8.74 -33.01
N LYS A 214 -6.09 9.74 -32.89
CA LYS A 214 -5.86 10.74 -33.95
C LYS A 214 -5.18 10.13 -35.18
N SER A 215 -4.32 9.14 -34.99
CA SER A 215 -3.73 8.37 -36.09
C SER A 215 -4.80 7.54 -36.78
N SER A 216 -5.63 6.80 -36.03
CA SER A 216 -6.71 5.97 -36.59
C SER A 216 -7.75 6.78 -37.38
N SER A 217 -8.05 8.01 -36.97
CA SER A 217 -8.97 8.89 -37.70
C SER A 217 -8.37 9.45 -38.99
N ASN A 218 -7.04 9.58 -39.08
CA ASN A 218 -6.37 10.11 -40.27
C ASN A 218 -6.15 9.06 -41.37
N PHE A 219 -6.22 7.76 -41.05
CA PHE A 219 -6.16 6.65 -42.02
C PHE A 219 -7.55 6.11 -42.40
N GLY A 220 -8.63 6.75 -41.94
CA GLY A 220 -10.02 6.39 -42.22
C GLY A 220 -10.68 7.20 -43.33
N VAL A 221 -9.91 7.74 -44.28
CA VAL A 221 -10.38 8.41 -45.52
C VAL A 221 -9.69 7.76 -46.70
#